data_AF-A0A7J8K2V7-F1
#
_entry.id   AF-A0A7J8K2V7-F1
#
_cell.length_a   1.000
_cell.length_b   1.000
_cell.length_c   1.000
_cell.angle_alpha   90.00
_cell.angle_beta   90.00
_cell.angle_gamma   90.00
#
_symmetry.space_group_name_H-M   'P 1'
#
loop_
_entity.id
_entity.type
_entity.pdbx_description
1 polymer ?
#
loop_
_entity_poly.entity_id
_entity_poly.type
_entity_poly.pdbx_seq_one_letter_code
_entity_poly.pdbx_strand_id
1 'polypeptide(L)'
;MIQWLSGHLPWEDNLKDPNYVRDSKIRYRENIASLMDKCFPEKNKPDEIAKYMETVKLLDYDEKPLYRNLQDILLQGLKSIGSKDDDKLELAVVENGGLKAKTGTKRKKETEKSSEASVEEMECLDTQTEEAMQTHMEPKTSSV
;
A
#
# COMPACT_ATOMS: atom_id res chain seq x y z
N MET A 1 -3.76 -8.00 0.42
CA MET A 1 -3.24 -9.36 0.72
C MET A 1 -4.25 -10.14 1.57
N ILE A 2 -4.13 -10.29 2.90
CA ILE A 2 -4.97 -11.21 3.70
C ILE A 2 -6.46 -11.18 3.32
N GLN A 3 -7.16 -10.02 3.41
CA GLN A 3 -8.58 -9.90 3.02
C GLN A 3 -8.94 -10.49 1.64
N TRP A 4 -8.04 -10.42 0.66
CA TRP A 4 -8.28 -10.95 -0.70
C TRP A 4 -8.09 -12.47 -0.79
N LEU A 5 -7.39 -13.07 0.17
CA LEU A 5 -7.07 -14.50 0.22
C LEU A 5 -7.99 -15.25 1.21
N SER A 6 -8.34 -14.63 2.34
CA SER A 6 -9.24 -15.18 3.36
C SER A 6 -10.70 -14.72 3.21
N GLY A 7 -10.96 -13.71 2.37
CA GLY A 7 -12.24 -13.00 2.29
C GLY A 7 -12.53 -12.04 3.46
N HIS A 8 -11.86 -12.20 4.60
CA HIS A 8 -12.20 -11.56 5.88
C HIS A 8 -10.96 -11.11 6.71
N LEU A 9 -11.14 -10.15 7.62
CA LEU A 9 -10.16 -9.77 8.65
C LEU A 9 -10.73 -9.89 10.08
N PRO A 10 -9.91 -10.19 11.11
CA PRO A 10 -10.40 -10.49 12.47
C PRO A 10 -11.11 -9.35 13.24
N TRP A 11 -11.23 -8.16 12.64
CA TRP A 11 -11.76 -6.95 13.27
C TRP A 11 -12.81 -6.23 12.40
N GLU A 12 -13.32 -6.87 11.34
CA GLU A 12 -14.21 -6.23 10.36
C GLU A 12 -15.64 -5.94 10.89
N ASP A 13 -16.14 -6.74 11.83
CA ASP A 13 -17.40 -6.46 12.55
C ASP A 13 -17.31 -5.21 13.45
N ASN A 14 -16.09 -4.84 13.86
CA ASN A 14 -15.82 -3.83 14.90
C ASN A 14 -15.25 -2.52 14.36
N LEU A 15 -15.32 -2.26 13.05
CA LEU A 15 -14.73 -1.07 12.38
C LEU A 15 -15.22 0.30 12.91
N LYS A 16 -16.29 0.34 13.72
CA LYS A 16 -16.76 1.55 14.41
C LYS A 16 -15.97 1.90 15.67
N ASP A 17 -15.19 0.97 16.22
CA ASP A 17 -14.31 1.19 17.38
C ASP A 17 -12.83 1.21 16.94
N PRO A 18 -12.19 2.39 16.86
CA PRO A 18 -10.79 2.50 16.47
C PRO A 18 -9.84 1.93 17.52
N ASN A 19 -10.24 1.79 18.79
CA ASN A 19 -9.43 1.15 19.83
C ASN A 19 -9.40 -0.35 19.60
N TYR A 20 -10.57 -0.99 19.44
CA TYR A 20 -10.65 -2.41 19.12
C TYR A 20 -9.82 -2.78 17.89
N VAL A 21 -9.92 -2.01 16.81
CA VAL A 21 -9.17 -2.25 15.57
C VAL A 21 -7.66 -2.09 15.78
N ARG A 22 -7.22 -1.09 16.56
CA ARG A 22 -5.80 -0.91 16.94
C ARG A 22 -5.30 -2.08 17.77
N ASP A 23 -6.00 -2.42 18.84
CA ASP A 23 -5.54 -3.40 19.83
C ASP A 23 -5.54 -4.81 19.23
N SER A 24 -6.47 -5.10 18.32
CA SER A 24 -6.46 -6.32 17.51
C SER A 24 -5.24 -6.37 16.58
N LYS A 25 -4.93 -5.27 15.86
CA LYS A 25 -3.74 -5.20 14.99
C LYS A 25 -2.44 -5.38 15.77
N ILE A 26 -2.32 -4.78 16.96
CA ILE A 26 -1.16 -4.96 17.85
C ILE A 26 -1.04 -6.43 18.28
N ARG A 27 -2.13 -7.03 18.79
CA ARG A 27 -2.16 -8.45 19.20
C ARG A 27 -1.73 -9.40 18.07
N TYR A 28 -2.20 -9.13 16.85
CA TYR A 28 -1.90 -9.96 15.68
C TYR A 28 -0.53 -9.65 15.04
N ARG A 29 0.08 -8.48 15.27
CA ARG A 29 1.50 -8.22 14.98
C ARG A 29 2.39 -9.06 15.90
N GLU A 30 2.09 -9.09 17.19
CA GLU A 30 2.92 -9.85 18.13
C GLU A 30 2.79 -11.36 17.97
N ASN A 31 1.60 -11.87 17.60
CA ASN A 31 1.39 -13.28 17.27
C ASN A 31 0.78 -13.46 15.87
N ILE A 32 1.63 -13.44 14.84
CA ILE A 32 1.25 -13.63 13.43
C ILE A 32 0.75 -15.06 13.16
N ALA A 33 1.24 -16.07 13.87
CA ALA A 33 0.70 -17.43 13.78
C ALA A 33 -0.81 -17.45 14.10
N SER A 34 -1.23 -16.75 15.17
CA SER A 34 -2.65 -16.63 15.53
C SER A 34 -3.49 -15.81 14.52
N LEU A 35 -2.86 -14.91 13.76
CA LEU A 35 -3.50 -14.21 12.65
C LEU A 35 -3.75 -15.18 11.48
N MET A 36 -2.74 -15.99 11.14
CA MET A 36 -2.84 -16.99 10.09
C MET A 36 -3.84 -18.08 10.44
N ASP A 37 -3.85 -18.57 11.68
CA ASP A 37 -4.84 -19.53 12.19
C ASP A 37 -6.28 -18.98 12.13
N LYS A 38 -6.46 -17.67 12.39
CA LYS A 38 -7.77 -17.03 12.39
C LYS A 38 -8.29 -16.76 10.97
N CYS A 39 -7.42 -16.32 10.06
CA CYS A 39 -7.80 -15.96 8.68
C CYS A 39 -7.82 -17.16 7.73
N PHE A 40 -7.01 -18.18 7.98
CA PHE A 40 -6.86 -19.36 7.13
C PHE A 40 -7.11 -20.63 7.96
N PRO A 41 -8.38 -20.97 8.26
CA PRO A 41 -8.73 -22.17 9.04
C PRO A 41 -8.47 -23.49 8.29
N GLU A 42 -8.20 -23.42 6.99
CA GLU A 42 -7.87 -24.58 6.16
C GLU A 42 -6.45 -25.10 6.42
N LYS A 43 -6.17 -26.31 5.92
CA LYS A 43 -4.85 -26.96 6.07
C LYS A 43 -3.74 -26.29 5.26
N ASN A 44 -4.09 -25.66 4.13
CA ASN A 44 -3.15 -25.06 3.19
C ASN A 44 -3.01 -23.56 3.48
N LYS A 45 -2.30 -23.22 4.55
CA LYS A 45 -2.01 -21.82 4.92
C LYS A 45 -0.87 -21.30 4.03
N PRO A 46 -0.96 -20.08 3.46
CA PRO A 46 0.12 -19.52 2.65
C PRO A 46 1.26 -19.00 3.54
N ASP A 47 2.26 -19.84 3.76
CA ASP A 47 3.47 -19.54 4.56
C ASP A 47 4.16 -18.23 4.13
N GLU A 48 4.09 -17.88 2.86
CA GLU A 48 4.70 -16.67 2.30
C GLU A 48 4.02 -15.39 2.81
N ILE A 49 2.72 -15.45 3.13
CA ILE A 49 2.02 -14.33 3.79
C ILE A 49 2.46 -14.20 5.25
N ALA A 50 2.73 -15.32 5.94
CA ALA A 50 3.30 -15.30 7.29
C ALA A 50 4.72 -14.71 7.28
N LYS A 51 5.60 -15.21 6.39
CA LYS A 51 6.97 -14.71 6.18
C LYS A 51 7.00 -13.22 5.84
N TYR A 52 6.09 -12.76 4.98
CA TYR A 52 5.94 -11.34 4.66
C TYR A 52 5.59 -10.52 5.91
N MET A 53 4.62 -10.96 6.72
CA MET A 53 4.21 -10.25 7.93
C MET A 53 5.31 -10.23 9.00
N GLU A 54 6.06 -11.32 9.19
CA GLU A 54 7.22 -11.32 10.10
C GLU A 54 8.35 -10.42 9.59
N THR A 55 8.59 -10.37 8.27
CA THR A 55 9.57 -9.45 7.67
C THR A 55 9.17 -7.98 7.88
N VAL A 56 7.88 -7.65 7.72
CA VAL A 56 7.35 -6.29 7.97
C VAL A 56 7.28 -5.96 9.47
N LYS A 57 7.10 -6.95 10.35
CA LYS A 57 7.13 -6.75 11.81
C LYS A 57 8.50 -6.29 12.30
N LEU A 58 9.57 -6.79 11.69
CA LEU A 58 10.96 -6.48 12.07
C LEU A 58 11.41 -5.05 11.68
N LEU A 59 10.67 -4.34 10.84
CA LEU A 59 11.04 -3.00 10.39
C LEU A 59 10.89 -1.96 11.51
N ASP A 60 11.93 -1.14 11.71
CA ASP A 60 11.86 0.07 12.52
C ASP A 60 11.12 1.22 11.79
N TYR A 61 10.75 2.28 12.53
CA TYR A 61 9.86 3.36 12.05
C TYR A 61 10.42 4.14 10.85
N ASP A 62 11.72 4.39 10.84
CA ASP A 62 12.48 5.09 9.80
C ASP A 62 13.34 4.16 8.93
N GLU A 63 13.22 2.83 9.11
CA GLU A 63 13.94 1.85 8.30
C GLU A 63 13.44 1.83 6.85
N LYS A 64 14.37 1.86 5.90
CA LYS A 64 14.08 1.67 4.47
C LYS A 64 13.82 0.17 4.19
N PRO A 65 12.60 -0.24 3.79
CA PRO A 65 12.30 -1.67 3.63
C PRO A 65 13.14 -2.35 2.55
N LEU A 66 13.57 -3.58 2.82
CA LEU A 66 14.24 -4.44 1.84
C LEU A 66 13.21 -5.03 0.84
N TYR A 67 12.68 -4.17 -0.04
CA TYR A 67 11.64 -4.53 -1.01
C TYR A 67 11.97 -5.77 -1.85
N ARG A 68 13.25 -6.02 -2.16
CA ARG A 68 13.68 -7.21 -2.88
C ARG A 68 13.38 -8.50 -2.11
N ASN A 69 13.61 -8.52 -0.80
CA ASN A 69 13.29 -9.67 0.06
C ASN A 69 11.77 -9.90 0.11
N LEU A 70 10.98 -8.84 0.20
CA LEU A 70 9.51 -8.90 0.18
C LEU A 70 8.98 -9.43 -1.16
N GLN A 71 9.59 -9.03 -2.30
CA GLN A 71 9.31 -9.59 -3.61
C GLN A 71 9.69 -11.08 -3.68
N ASP A 72 10.90 -11.45 -3.26
CA ASP A 72 11.39 -12.83 -3.34
C ASP A 72 10.58 -13.80 -2.46
N ILE A 73 9.99 -13.34 -1.35
CA ILE A 73 8.99 -14.09 -0.56
C ILE A 73 7.73 -14.37 -1.40
N LEU A 74 7.17 -13.38 -2.08
CA LEU A 74 5.97 -13.57 -2.91
C LEU A 74 6.26 -14.43 -4.16
N LEU A 75 7.46 -14.30 -4.73
CA LEU A 75 7.95 -15.14 -5.82
C LEU A 75 8.19 -16.60 -5.40
N GLN A 76 8.45 -16.88 -4.12
CA GLN A 76 8.42 -18.26 -3.59
C GLN A 76 6.98 -18.79 -3.59
N GLY A 77 6.00 -17.95 -3.25
CA GLY A 77 4.57 -18.31 -3.24
C GLY A 77 4.04 -18.67 -4.62
N LEU A 78 4.40 -17.91 -5.65
CA LEU A 78 4.06 -18.28 -7.04
C LEU A 78 4.66 -19.64 -7.42
N LYS A 79 5.93 -19.90 -7.03
CA LYS A 79 6.60 -21.19 -7.30
C LYS A 79 5.99 -22.36 -6.52
N SER A 80 5.56 -22.16 -5.28
CA SER A 80 4.96 -23.21 -4.44
C SER A 80 3.58 -23.64 -4.95
N ILE A 81 2.82 -22.75 -5.61
CA ILE A 81 1.58 -23.08 -6.36
C ILE A 81 1.82 -23.50 -7.82
N GLY A 82 3.07 -23.67 -8.26
CA GLY A 82 3.41 -24.08 -9.64
C GLY A 82 3.23 -23.01 -10.72
N SER A 83 3.04 -21.76 -10.31
CA SER A 83 2.95 -20.58 -11.17
C SER A 83 4.29 -19.84 -11.28
N LYS A 84 4.30 -18.77 -12.06
CA LYS A 84 5.44 -17.85 -12.24
C LYS A 84 4.93 -16.41 -12.25
N ASP A 85 5.85 -15.47 -12.10
CA ASP A 85 5.59 -14.07 -12.41
C ASP A 85 5.62 -13.91 -13.94
N ASP A 86 4.50 -13.54 -14.54
CA ASP A 86 4.35 -13.36 -15.99
C ASP A 86 3.47 -12.15 -16.38
N ASP A 87 3.42 -11.16 -15.48
CA ASP A 87 2.69 -9.89 -15.60
C ASP A 87 1.17 -10.03 -15.80
N LYS A 88 0.62 -11.25 -15.75
CA LYS A 88 -0.79 -11.55 -16.01
C LYS A 88 -1.60 -11.58 -14.72
N LEU A 89 -2.55 -10.64 -14.59
CA LEU A 89 -3.51 -10.63 -13.49
C LEU A 89 -4.86 -11.21 -13.93
N GLU A 90 -5.26 -12.37 -13.38
CA GLU A 90 -6.49 -13.09 -13.77
C GLU A 90 -7.77 -12.49 -13.16
N LEU A 91 -8.06 -11.22 -13.48
CA LEU A 91 -9.28 -10.53 -13.06
C LEU A 91 -10.48 -10.93 -13.93
N ALA A 92 -11.09 -12.06 -13.63
CA ALA A 92 -12.38 -12.43 -14.20
C ALA A 92 -13.49 -11.49 -13.69
N VAL A 93 -14.19 -10.79 -14.61
CA VAL A 93 -15.39 -10.02 -14.26
C VAL A 93 -16.55 -10.99 -14.02
N VAL A 94 -16.76 -11.34 -12.75
CA VAL A 94 -18.01 -11.94 -12.29
C VAL A 94 -19.02 -10.80 -12.07
N GLU A 95 -20.16 -10.80 -12.76
CA GLU A 95 -21.23 -9.80 -12.59
C GLU A 95 -22.02 -10.00 -11.26
N ASN A 96 -21.31 -9.98 -10.14
CA ASN A 96 -21.88 -10.19 -8.81
C ASN A 96 -22.33 -8.86 -8.20
N GLY A 97 -23.47 -8.36 -8.70
CA GLY A 97 -24.10 -7.11 -8.23
C GLY A 97 -24.36 -6.15 -9.38
N GLY A 98 -25.63 -6.05 -9.80
CA GLY A 98 -26.03 -5.23 -10.94
C GLY A 98 -25.75 -3.74 -10.74
N LEU A 99 -24.71 -3.23 -11.39
CA LEU A 99 -24.43 -1.80 -11.52
C LEU A 99 -25.57 -1.14 -12.29
N LYS A 100 -26.57 -0.59 -11.58
CA LYS A 100 -27.67 0.17 -12.17
C LYS A 100 -27.16 1.52 -12.68
N ALA A 101 -26.53 1.48 -13.87
CA ALA A 101 -26.08 2.65 -14.60
C ALA A 101 -27.21 3.68 -14.69
N LYS A 102 -26.98 4.88 -14.14
CA LYS A 102 -27.91 6.00 -14.25
C LYS A 102 -27.84 6.55 -15.67
N THR A 103 -28.66 6.01 -16.57
CA THR A 103 -28.79 6.47 -17.95
C THR A 103 -29.31 7.92 -17.99
N GLY A 104 -28.38 8.85 -18.19
CA GLY A 104 -28.68 10.28 -18.19
C GLY A 104 -29.35 10.73 -19.49
N THR A 105 -30.68 10.84 -19.49
CA THR A 105 -31.44 11.33 -20.64
C THR A 105 -32.38 12.47 -20.28
N LYS A 106 -31.90 13.72 -20.46
CA LYS A 106 -32.62 14.82 -21.14
C LYS A 106 -31.75 16.09 -21.21
N ARG A 107 -31.11 16.34 -22.36
CA ARG A 107 -30.74 17.69 -22.77
C ARG A 107 -32.01 18.49 -23.06
N LYS A 108 -32.12 19.71 -22.52
CA LYS A 108 -32.89 20.81 -23.14
C LYS A 108 -31.89 21.75 -23.81
N LYS A 109 -32.25 22.38 -24.92
CA LYS A 109 -31.31 23.07 -25.83
C LYS A 109 -31.63 24.57 -25.96
N GLU A 110 -30.81 25.37 -25.28
CA GLU A 110 -30.57 26.82 -25.43
C GLU A 110 -29.08 27.05 -25.05
N THR A 111 -28.17 27.78 -25.74
CA THR A 111 -28.22 28.73 -26.88
C THR A 111 -28.83 30.08 -26.50
N GLU A 112 -28.13 31.22 -26.41
CA GLU A 112 -26.76 31.72 -26.80
C GLU A 112 -26.12 32.50 -25.59
N LYS A 113 -24.84 32.92 -25.45
CA LYS A 113 -23.53 32.85 -26.19
C LYS A 113 -22.44 33.70 -25.44
N SER A 114 -21.21 33.72 -25.97
CA SER A 114 -20.02 34.51 -25.51
C SER A 114 -19.36 33.97 -24.23
N SER A 115 -18.03 33.98 -24.04
CA SER A 115 -16.84 34.32 -24.88
C SER A 115 -15.68 33.47 -24.33
N GLU A 116 -14.92 32.73 -25.14
CA GLU A 116 -13.69 33.13 -25.86
C GLU A 116 -12.46 33.44 -24.97
N ALA A 117 -11.30 32.90 -25.38
CA ALA A 117 -9.97 32.96 -24.76
C ALA A 117 -9.82 32.25 -23.38
N SER A 118 -8.68 31.64 -23.03
CA SER A 118 -7.48 31.34 -23.83
C SER A 118 -6.85 29.99 -23.41
N VAL A 119 -5.92 29.47 -24.21
CA VAL A 119 -5.09 28.31 -23.89
C VAL A 119 -3.65 28.78 -23.70
N GLU A 120 -3.05 28.50 -22.54
CA GLU A 120 -1.60 28.49 -22.35
C GLU A 120 -1.22 27.31 -21.45
N GLU A 121 -0.24 26.52 -21.89
CA GLU A 121 0.59 25.70 -21.00
C GLU A 121 1.68 26.59 -20.40
N MET A 122 2.11 26.33 -19.17
CA MET A 122 3.45 26.73 -18.73
C MET A 122 4.01 25.71 -17.74
N GLU A 123 5.33 25.51 -17.79
CA GLU A 123 6.04 24.40 -17.17
C GLU A 123 6.23 24.54 -15.65
N CYS A 124 6.65 23.42 -15.03
CA CYS A 124 7.22 23.40 -13.68
C CYS A 124 8.47 24.28 -13.59
N LEU A 125 8.80 24.75 -12.38
CA LEU A 125 10.16 25.18 -12.07
C LEU A 125 10.48 24.94 -10.59
N ASP A 126 11.55 24.19 -10.34
CA ASP A 126 12.16 24.02 -9.02
C ASP A 126 12.72 25.34 -8.48
N THR A 127 12.67 25.50 -7.15
CA THR A 127 13.50 26.48 -6.45
C THR A 127 14.45 25.76 -5.50
N GLN A 128 15.68 25.51 -5.97
CA GLN A 128 16.80 25.27 -5.07
C GLN A 128 17.13 26.57 -4.33
N THR A 129 17.48 26.46 -3.04
CA THR A 129 18.03 27.59 -2.28
C THR A 129 19.33 27.13 -1.63
N GLU A 130 20.45 27.41 -2.28
CA GLU A 130 21.73 27.51 -1.56
C GLU A 130 21.77 28.86 -0.84
N GLU A 131 22.20 28.85 0.42
CA GLU A 131 23.12 29.88 0.90
C GLU A 131 24.23 29.21 1.72
N ALA A 132 25.48 29.49 1.36
CA ALA A 132 26.66 29.06 2.08
C ALA A 132 27.45 30.30 2.50
N MET A 133 27.76 30.42 3.81
CA MET A 133 28.72 31.40 4.30
C MET A 133 29.73 30.78 5.27
N GLN A 134 30.81 30.31 4.65
CA GLN A 134 32.16 30.02 5.17
C GLN A 134 32.80 31.30 5.78
N THR A 135 33.89 31.35 6.58
CA THR A 135 34.85 30.38 7.20
C THR A 135 35.56 31.08 8.38
N HIS A 136 36.05 30.34 9.40
CA HIS A 136 37.36 30.55 10.11
C HIS A 136 37.54 29.39 11.13
N MET A 137 38.50 28.45 11.07
CA MET A 137 39.97 28.56 11.19
C MET A 137 40.43 29.08 12.60
N GLU A 138 41.42 28.55 13.31
CA GLU A 138 42.07 27.22 13.30
C GLU A 138 42.67 26.92 14.73
N PRO A 139 43.81 26.24 15.02
CA PRO A 139 43.83 25.24 16.10
C PRO A 139 44.71 25.58 17.32
N LYS A 140 44.73 24.69 18.33
CA LYS A 140 45.91 24.52 19.21
C LYS A 140 46.02 23.12 19.84
N THR A 141 47.27 22.72 20.05
CA THR A 141 47.78 21.35 20.17
C THR A 141 48.10 20.89 21.60
N SER A 142 48.12 19.55 21.78
CA SER A 142 49.04 18.78 22.65
C SER A 142 48.77 18.61 24.15
N SER A 143 48.97 17.34 24.59
CA SER A 143 49.34 16.87 25.94
C SER A 143 48.35 17.08 27.11
N VAL A 144 48.35 16.23 28.15
CA VAL A 144 49.19 15.03 28.45
C VAL A 144 48.31 13.79 28.52
#